data_AF-A0A1V6P0I4-F1
#
_entry.id   AF-A0A1V6P0I4-F1
#
_cell.length_a   1.000
_cell.length_b   1.000
_cell.length_c   1.000
_cell.angle_alpha   90.00
_cell.angle_beta   90.00
_cell.angle_gamma   90.00
#
_symmetry.space_group_name_H-M   'P 1'
#
loop_
_entity.id
_entity.type
_entity.pdbx_description
1 polymer ?
#
loop_
_entity_poly.entity_id
_entity_poly.type
_entity_poly.pdbx_seq_one_letter_code
_entity_poly.pdbx_strand_id
1 'polypeptide(L)' 'VIYGPTTKTVEQLAQLIDSEAYHSRTLDRKGVLARFQANATGVVVATSALGMGVDIPNIR' A
#
# COMPACT_ATOMS: atom_id res chain seq x y z
N VAL A 1 0.72 2.40 7.44
CA VAL A 1 1.24 1.52 6.34
C VAL A 1 1.83 0.26 6.94
N ILE A 2 1.60 -0.91 6.33
CA ILE A 2 2.21 -2.18 6.77
C ILE A 2 3.27 -2.60 5.76
N TYR A 3 4.51 -2.77 6.19
CA TYR A 3 5.59 -3.20 5.31
C TYR A 3 5.77 -4.73 5.30
N GLY A 4 5.92 -5.30 4.11
CA GLY A 4 6.23 -6.71 3.89
C GLY A 4 7.50 -6.90 3.05
N PRO A 5 8.24 -8.01 3.24
CA PRO A 5 9.55 -8.22 2.61
C PRO A 5 9.45 -8.64 1.13
N THR A 6 8.34 -9.23 0.69
CA THR A 6 8.16 -9.73 -0.68
C THR A 6 6.80 -9.34 -1.23
N THR A 7 6.67 -9.27 -2.56
CA THR A 7 5.38 -9.01 -3.22
C THR A 7 4.32 -10.04 -2.81
N LYS A 8 4.71 -11.32 -2.71
CA LYS A 8 3.81 -12.40 -2.29
C LYS A 8 3.29 -12.19 -0.86
N THR A 9 4.17 -11.84 0.07
CA THR A 9 3.77 -11.56 1.46
C THR A 9 2.84 -10.36 1.52
N VAL A 10 3.13 -9.31 0.75
CA VAL A 10 2.30 -8.10 0.69
C VAL A 10 0.90 -8.40 0.13
N GLU A 11 0.80 -9.16 -0.95
CA GLU A 11 -0.50 -9.59 -1.52
C GLU A 11 -1.31 -10.44 -0.53
N GLN A 12 -0.67 -11.41 0.13
CA GLN A 12 -1.34 -12.27 1.12
C GLN A 12 -1.84 -11.48 2.33
N LEU A 13 -1.02 -10.57 2.87
CA LEU A 13 -1.40 -9.72 3.99
C LEU A 13 -2.51 -8.74 3.62
N ALA A 14 -2.45 -8.15 2.43
CA ALA A 14 -3.48 -7.26 1.92
C ALA A 14 -4.84 -7.98 1.83
N GLN A 15 -4.86 -9.20 1.29
CA GLN A 15 -6.06 -10.04 1.26
C GLN A 15 -6.57 -10.40 2.66
N LEU A 16 -5.68 -10.72 3.59
CA LEU A 16 -6.05 -11.12 4.96
C LEU A 16 -6.78 -10.01 5.72
N ILE A 17 -6.43 -8.75 5.48
CA ILE A 17 -6.97 -7.59 6.20
C ILE A 17 -7.92 -6.73 5.36
N ASP A 18 -8.33 -7.23 4.19
CA ASP A 18 -9.19 -6.51 3.23
C ASP A 18 -8.64 -5.10 2.88
N SER A 19 -7.35 -5.05 2.56
CA SER A 19 -6.62 -3.84 2.20
C SER A 19 -6.03 -3.97 0.79
N GLU A 20 -5.59 -2.85 0.21
CA GLU A 20 -4.86 -2.85 -1.04
C GLU A 20 -3.36 -3.15 -0.84
N ALA A 21 -2.77 -3.80 -1.85
CA ALA A 21 -1.34 -4.11 -1.95
C ALA A 21 -0.63 -3.09 -2.85
N TYR A 22 0.52 -2.59 -2.39
CA TYR A 22 1.37 -1.66 -3.13
C TYR A 22 2.80 -2.22 -3.31
N HIS A 23 3.18 -2.49 -4.55
CA HIS A 23 4.53 -2.96 -4.89
C HIS A 23 4.91 -2.59 -6.33
N SER A 24 6.11 -2.99 -6.75
CA SER A 24 6.67 -2.64 -8.06
C SER A 24 5.84 -3.10 -9.28
N ARG A 25 4.93 -4.06 -9.09
CA ARG A 25 4.06 -4.59 -10.17
C ARG A 25 2.63 -4.07 -10.11
N THR A 26 2.30 -3.24 -9.10
CA THR A 26 1.00 -2.56 -9.06
C THR A 26 0.88 -1.67 -10.29
N LEU A 27 -0.13 -1.93 -11.13
CA LEU A 27 -0.40 -1.17 -12.36
C LEU A 27 -1.01 0.19 -12.02
N ASP A 28 -2.07 0.20 -11.20
CA ASP A 28 -2.78 1.40 -10.77
C ASP A 28 -2.20 2.00 -9.48
N ARG A 29 -0.91 2.37 -9.50
CA ARG A 29 -0.26 2.91 -8.29
C ARG A 29 -0.92 4.18 -7.77
N LYS A 30 -1.33 5.07 -8.69
CA LYS A 30 -1.96 6.34 -8.35
C LYS A 30 -3.35 6.13 -7.75
N GLY A 31 -4.16 5.22 -8.31
CA GLY A 31 -5.49 4.94 -7.76
C GLY A 31 -5.42 4.26 -6.40
N VAL A 32 -4.49 3.32 -6.19
CA VAL A 32 -4.26 2.70 -4.85
C VAL A 32 -3.95 3.78 -3.82
N LEU A 33 -3.06 4.73 -4.14
CA LEU A 33 -2.71 5.82 -3.23
C LEU A 33 -3.88 6.78 -2.99
N ALA A 34 -4.64 7.13 -4.04
CA ALA A 34 -5.81 8.00 -3.91
C ALA A 34 -6.90 7.36 -3.02
N ARG A 35 -7.18 6.06 -3.19
CA ARG A 35 -8.11 5.32 -2.35
C ARG A 35 -7.61 5.20 -0.92
N PHE A 36 -6.32 4.90 -0.73
CA PHE A 36 -5.68 4.87 0.58
C PHE A 36 -5.79 6.22 1.31
N GLN A 37 -5.57 7.35 0.62
CA GLN A 37 -5.70 8.69 1.20
C GLN A 37 -7.16 9.09 1.50
N ALA A 38 -8.11 8.61 0.70
CA ALA A 38 -9.54 8.90 0.87
C ALA A 38 -10.21 8.03 1.96
N ASN A 39 -9.60 6.89 2.33
CA ASN A 39 -10.22 5.91 3.22
C ASN A 39 -9.93 6.21 4.69
N ALA A 40 -10.96 6.32 5.53
CA ALA A 40 -10.87 6.73 6.93
C ALA A 40 -10.07 5.76 7.83
N THR A 41 -10.00 4.47 7.45
CA THR A 41 -9.18 3.46 8.14
C THR A 41 -7.74 3.40 7.63
N GLY A 42 -7.45 3.88 6.41
CA GLY A 42 -6.11 4.24 5.94
C GLY A 42 -5.02 3.18 6.10
N VAL A 43 -5.25 1.94 5.64
CA VAL A 43 -4.19 0.91 5.59
C VAL A 43 -3.87 0.56 4.13
N VAL A 44 -2.58 0.48 3.83
CA VAL A 44 -2.04 -0.13 2.61
C VAL A 44 -0.88 -1.02 3.03
N VAL A 45 -0.81 -2.20 2.45
CA VAL A 45 0.31 -3.13 2.64
C VAL A 45 1.29 -2.93 1.50
N ALA A 46 2.55 -2.67 1.82
CA ALA A 46 3.53 -2.29 0.83
C ALA A 46 4.86 -3.01 0.98
N THR A 47 5.59 -3.18 -0.13
CA THR A 47 7.03 -3.43 -0.04
C THR A 47 7.77 -2.09 0.12
N SER A 48 9.10 -2.13 0.19
CA SER A 48 9.96 -0.94 0.12
C SER A 48 9.77 -0.10 -1.16
N ALA A 49 9.01 -0.60 -2.15
CA ALA A 49 8.65 0.15 -3.35
C ALA A 49 7.73 1.36 -3.08
N LEU A 50 7.08 1.44 -1.91
CA LEU A 50 6.36 2.64 -1.42
C LEU A 50 7.33 3.67 -0.80
N GLY A 51 8.61 3.63 -1.17
CA GLY A 51 9.66 4.53 -0.70
C GLY A 51 9.78 5.82 -1.53
N MET A 52 10.92 6.52 -1.34
CA MET A 52 11.26 7.86 -1.88
C MET A 52 10.45 8.30 -3.12
N GLY A 53 9.70 9.40 -2.96
CA GLY A 53 8.94 10.04 -4.05
C GLY A 53 7.42 9.85 -3.97
N VAL A 54 6.91 9.12 -2.98
CA VAL A 54 5.47 9.07 -2.67
C VAL A 54 5.18 10.03 -1.53
N ASP A 55 4.54 11.15 -1.84
CA ASP A 55 4.06 12.09 -0.82
C ASP A 55 2.73 11.60 -0.25
N ILE A 56 2.74 11.21 1.03
CA ILE A 56 1.59 10.75 1.77
C ILE A 56 1.45 11.62 3.02
N PRO A 57 0.66 12.71 2.97
CA PRO A 57 0.43 13.53 4.13
C PRO A 57 -0.31 12.75 5.21
N ASN A 58 0.04 12.96 6.48
CA ASN A 58 -0.64 12.40 7.66
C ASN A 58 -0.66 10.86 7.76
N ILE A 59 0.41 10.19 7.33
CA ILE A 59 0.60 8.76 7.61
C ILE A 59 0.71 8.50 9.12
N ARG A 60 -0.04 7.52 9.63
CA ARG A 60 0.03 7.04 11.02
C ARG A 60 0.29 5.54 11.08
#